data_AF-A0A8J7L605-F1
#
_entry.id   AF-A0A8J7L605-F1
#
_cell.length_a   1.000
_cell.length_b   1.000
_cell.length_c   1.000
_cell.angle_alpha   90.00
_cell.angle_beta   90.00
_cell.angle_gamma   90.00
#
_symmetry.space_group_name_H-M   'P 1'
#
loop_
_entity.id
_entity.type
_entity.pdbx_description
1 polymer ?
#
loop_
_entity_poly.entity_id
_entity_poly.type
_entity_poly.pdbx_seq_one_letter_code
_entity_poly.pdbx_strand_id
1 'polypeptide(L)'
;MLYYASAIIFWITMASMQAWIMRYRLRSAGWLWIVVNTVGLIVGGFGAAGVTWLLISVFNFDVLQNSGDAIAVLIIAAIIFTIIVSLFQWSVLRRRVPAPALWAVVNVVLGSITYFLLLSLNSDLVWNSVWISILVSMLAGIIIGGLTGKVIDLFCNRRISD
;
A
#
# COMPACT_ATOMS: atom_id res chain seq x y z
N MET A 1 14.81 0.27 -11.10
CA MET A 1 15.09 0.96 -9.81
C MET A 1 14.13 2.12 -9.56
N LEU A 2 13.87 2.99 -10.54
CA LEU A 2 12.98 4.16 -10.39
C LEU A 2 11.59 3.78 -9.84
N TYR A 3 10.97 2.74 -10.39
CA TYR A 3 9.66 2.21 -9.97
C TYR A 3 9.58 1.75 -8.51
N TYR A 4 10.69 1.31 -7.91
CA TYR A 4 10.69 0.91 -6.49
C TYR A 4 10.82 2.11 -5.58
N ALA A 5 11.66 3.07 -5.96
CA ALA A 5 11.81 4.33 -5.23
C ALA A 5 10.51 5.15 -5.25
N SER A 6 9.85 5.24 -6.41
CA SER A 6 8.55 5.92 -6.55
C SER A 6 7.45 5.25 -5.72
N ALA A 7 7.44 3.91 -5.64
CA ALA A 7 6.50 3.18 -4.79
C ALA A 7 6.70 3.54 -3.31
N ILE A 8 7.95 3.47 -2.83
CA ILE A 8 8.28 3.80 -1.43
C ILE A 8 7.85 5.24 -1.12
N ILE A 9 8.14 6.18 -2.02
CA ILE A 9 7.78 7.58 -1.86
C ILE A 9 6.26 7.77 -1.82
N PHE A 10 5.52 7.17 -2.77
CA PHE A 10 4.05 7.18 -2.79
C PHE A 10 3.46 6.70 -1.47
N TRP A 11 3.95 5.58 -0.95
CA TRP A 11 3.41 4.99 0.27
C TRP A 11 3.78 5.79 1.52
N ILE A 12 4.99 6.34 1.59
CA ILE A 12 5.41 7.21 2.70
C ILE A 12 4.57 8.49 2.71
N THR A 13 4.36 9.14 1.56
CA THR A 13 3.54 10.36 1.51
C THR A 13 2.09 10.07 1.85
N MET A 14 1.54 8.95 1.36
CA MET A 14 0.21 8.48 1.73
C MET A 14 0.06 8.25 3.24
N ALA A 15 0.96 7.48 3.85
CA ALA A 15 0.93 7.22 5.29
C ALA A 15 1.15 8.51 6.12
N SER A 16 2.01 9.41 5.65
CA SER A 16 2.28 10.70 6.32
C SER A 16 1.05 11.61 6.28
N MET A 17 0.37 11.68 5.13
CA MET A 17 -0.84 12.49 4.99
C MET A 17 -1.98 11.94 5.86
N GLN A 18 -2.14 10.61 5.90
CA GLN A 18 -3.06 9.93 6.81
C GLN A 18 -2.75 10.21 8.28
N ALA A 19 -1.47 10.13 8.67
CA ALA A 19 -1.05 10.43 10.03
C ALA A 19 -1.37 11.87 10.42
N TRP A 20 -1.20 12.81 9.49
CA TRP A 20 -1.51 14.22 9.71
C TRP A 20 -3.02 14.46 9.88
N ILE A 21 -3.87 13.89 9.02
CA ILE A 21 -5.33 14.01 9.14
C ILE A 21 -5.83 13.36 10.42
N MET A 22 -5.36 12.15 10.71
CA MET A 22 -5.77 11.38 11.89
C MET A 22 -4.97 11.74 13.15
N ARG A 23 -4.26 12.88 13.19
CA ARG A 23 -3.37 13.26 14.29
C ARG A 23 -4.02 13.17 15.67
N TYR A 24 -5.30 13.54 15.78
CA TYR A 24 -6.05 13.50 17.03
C TYR A 24 -6.36 12.07 17.51
N ARG A 25 -6.51 11.12 16.57
CA ARG A 25 -6.79 9.70 16.87
C ARG A 25 -5.52 8.89 17.09
N LEU A 26 -4.52 9.11 16.24
CA LEU A 26 -3.23 8.44 16.35
C LEU A 26 -2.40 9.01 17.52
N ARG A 27 -2.66 10.26 17.94
CA ARG A 27 -1.94 10.98 19.00
C ARG A 27 -0.42 10.88 18.77
N SER A 28 0.34 10.42 19.75
CA SER A 28 1.79 10.21 19.66
C SER A 28 2.21 9.06 18.73
N ALA A 29 1.27 8.25 18.21
CA ALA A 29 1.57 7.11 17.35
C ALA A 29 1.58 7.45 15.85
N GLY A 30 1.49 8.73 15.47
CA GLY A 30 1.55 9.14 14.07
C GLY A 30 2.85 8.68 13.38
N TRP A 31 4.00 8.79 14.06
CA TRP A 31 5.27 8.31 13.51
C TRP A 31 5.31 6.77 13.40
N LEU A 32 4.74 6.05 14.36
CA LEU A 32 4.60 4.59 14.32
C LEU A 32 3.77 4.15 13.12
N TRP A 33 2.71 4.90 12.77
CA TRP A 33 1.90 4.62 11.59
C TRP A 33 2.73 4.66 10.31
N ILE A 34 3.57 5.69 10.14
CA ILE A 34 4.44 5.83 8.98
C ILE A 34 5.44 4.67 8.92
N VAL A 35 6.16 4.42 10.02
CA VAL A 35 7.17 3.34 10.09
C VAL A 35 6.57 1.97 9.81
N VAL A 36 5.42 1.66 10.41
CA VAL A 36 4.76 0.36 10.24
C VAL A 36 4.25 0.17 8.81
N ASN A 37 3.76 1.22 8.16
CA ASN A 37 3.41 1.15 6.74
C ASN A 37 4.64 0.89 5.88
N THR A 38 5.72 1.65 6.07
CA THR A 38 6.95 1.48 5.29
C THR A 38 7.58 0.09 5.47
N VAL A 39 7.73 -0.37 6.72
CA VAL A 39 8.27 -1.71 7.02
C VAL A 39 7.35 -2.80 6.48
N GLY A 40 6.03 -2.65 6.67
CA GLY A 40 5.04 -3.60 6.16
C GLY A 40 5.14 -3.78 4.64
N LEU A 41 5.37 -2.71 3.89
CA LEU A 41 5.55 -2.77 2.43
C LEU A 41 6.83 -3.47 2.01
N ILE A 42 7.93 -3.20 2.70
CA ILE A 42 9.20 -3.87 2.43
C ILE A 42 9.05 -5.37 2.69
N VAL A 43 8.55 -5.74 3.87
CA VAL A 43 8.35 -7.14 4.25
C VAL A 43 7.33 -7.83 3.36
N GLY A 44 6.21 -7.16 3.05
CA GLY A 44 5.18 -7.67 2.14
C GLY A 44 5.72 -7.88 0.73
N GLY A 45 6.54 -6.94 0.23
CA GLY A 45 7.19 -7.04 -1.07
C GLY A 45 8.15 -8.23 -1.14
N PHE A 46 8.99 -8.42 -0.13
CA PHE A 46 9.85 -9.60 -0.03
C PHE A 46 9.06 -10.90 0.11
N GLY A 47 7.99 -10.90 0.89
CA GLY A 47 7.10 -12.07 1.04
C GLY A 47 6.46 -12.46 -0.30
N ALA A 48 5.92 -11.48 -1.02
CA ALA A 48 5.34 -11.71 -2.34
C ALA A 48 6.39 -12.20 -3.35
N ALA A 49 7.58 -11.60 -3.38
CA ALA A 49 8.67 -12.04 -4.24
C ALA A 49 9.13 -13.47 -3.92
N GLY A 50 9.24 -13.81 -2.63
CA GLY A 50 9.59 -15.16 -2.18
C GLY A 50 8.55 -16.21 -2.59
N VAL A 51 7.26 -15.89 -2.47
CA VAL A 51 6.18 -16.77 -2.93
C VAL A 51 6.18 -16.93 -4.45
N THR A 52 6.35 -15.84 -5.20
CA THR A 52 6.51 -15.92 -6.66
C THR A 52 7.67 -16.81 -7.05
N TRP A 53 8.83 -16.65 -6.39
CA TRP A 53 9.99 -17.50 -6.64
C TRP A 53 9.70 -18.98 -6.33
N LEU A 54 9.03 -19.30 -5.23
CA LEU A 54 8.62 -20.67 -4.90
C LEU A 54 7.67 -21.26 -5.95
N LEU A 55 6.67 -20.50 -6.40
CA LEU A 55 5.72 -20.96 -7.42
C LEU A 55 6.41 -21.30 -8.74
N ILE A 56 7.37 -20.49 -9.16
CA ILE A 56 8.13 -20.71 -10.40
C ILE A 56 9.12 -21.87 -10.23
N SER A 57 9.93 -21.85 -9.17
CA SER A 57 11.08 -22.75 -9.03
C SER A 57 10.75 -24.12 -8.46
N VAL A 58 9.74 -24.21 -7.57
CA VAL A 58 9.37 -25.45 -6.88
C VAL A 58 8.11 -26.05 -7.49
N PHE A 59 7.12 -25.22 -7.80
CA PHE A 59 5.85 -25.67 -8.37
C PHE A 59 5.79 -25.62 -9.89
N ASN A 60 6.87 -25.21 -10.57
CA ASN A 60 7.02 -25.18 -12.02
C ASN A 60 5.93 -24.39 -12.76
N PHE A 61 5.44 -23.29 -12.17
CA PHE A 61 4.54 -22.37 -12.88
C PHE A 61 5.29 -21.69 -14.03
N ASP A 62 4.79 -21.81 -15.26
CA ASP A 62 5.39 -21.17 -16.43
C ASP A 62 4.78 -19.78 -16.69
N VAL A 63 5.28 -18.80 -15.95
CA VAL A 63 4.79 -17.41 -16.00
C VAL A 63 5.10 -16.72 -17.35
N LEU A 64 6.03 -17.24 -18.15
CA LEU A 64 6.44 -16.61 -19.41
C LEU A 64 5.63 -17.10 -20.60
N GLN A 65 5.28 -18.39 -20.62
CA GLN A 65 4.59 -19.01 -21.76
C GLN A 65 3.11 -19.25 -21.49
N ASN A 66 2.71 -19.40 -20.22
CA ASN A 66 1.33 -19.68 -19.84
C ASN A 66 0.69 -18.48 -19.14
N SER A 67 -0.28 -17.85 -19.81
CA SER A 67 -1.03 -16.73 -19.25
C SER A 67 -1.87 -17.11 -18.03
N GLY A 68 -2.32 -18.36 -17.92
CA GLY A 68 -3.04 -18.87 -16.75
C GLY A 68 -2.17 -18.90 -15.50
N ASP A 69 -0.96 -19.43 -15.64
CA ASP A 69 0.02 -19.49 -14.53
C ASP A 69 0.50 -18.10 -14.15
N ALA A 70 0.71 -17.22 -15.12
CA ALA A 70 1.09 -15.83 -14.87
C ALA A 70 0.02 -15.10 -14.04
N ILE A 71 -1.26 -15.24 -14.39
CA ILE A 71 -2.38 -14.66 -13.65
C ILE A 71 -2.45 -15.25 -12.24
N ALA A 72 -2.33 -16.58 -12.11
CA ALA A 72 -2.37 -17.25 -10.81
C ALA A 72 -1.26 -16.76 -9.86
N VAL A 73 -0.03 -16.67 -10.35
CA VAL A 73 1.12 -16.15 -9.58
C VAL A 73 0.89 -14.71 -9.14
N LEU A 74 0.40 -13.85 -10.03
CA LEU A 74 0.10 -12.44 -9.70
C LEU A 74 -0.97 -12.32 -8.62
N ILE A 75 -2.05 -13.10 -8.71
CA ILE A 75 -3.14 -13.12 -7.72
C ILE A 75 -2.60 -13.58 -6.37
N ILE A 76 -1.86 -14.69 -6.33
CA ILE A 76 -1.32 -15.23 -5.07
C ILE A 76 -0.34 -14.24 -4.44
N ALA A 77 0.58 -13.67 -5.23
CA ALA A 77 1.53 -12.66 -4.75
C ALA A 77 0.81 -11.42 -4.20
N ALA A 78 -0.22 -10.94 -4.88
CA ALA A 78 -1.02 -9.79 -4.43
C ALA A 78 -1.79 -10.08 -3.13
N ILE A 79 -2.34 -11.29 -2.98
CA ILE A 79 -3.02 -11.73 -1.75
C ILE A 79 -2.02 -11.76 -0.59
N ILE A 80 -0.87 -12.40 -0.76
CA ILE A 80 0.16 -12.50 0.28
C ILE A 80 0.68 -11.12 0.67
N PHE A 81 0.97 -10.26 -0.31
CA PHE A 81 1.34 -8.87 -0.08
C PHE A 81 0.29 -8.15 0.76
N THR A 82 -0.98 -8.24 0.36
CA THR A 82 -2.09 -7.58 1.04
C THR A 82 -2.22 -8.06 2.48
N ILE A 83 -2.19 -9.38 2.71
CA ILE A 83 -2.25 -9.96 4.06
C ILE A 83 -1.14 -9.42 4.94
N ILE A 84 0.11 -9.48 4.48
CA ILE A 84 1.26 -9.04 5.28
C ILE A 84 1.12 -7.55 5.63
N VAL A 85 0.94 -6.68 4.65
CA VAL A 85 0.90 -5.23 4.88
C VAL A 85 -0.30 -4.87 5.78
N SER A 86 -1.46 -5.50 5.56
CA SER A 86 -2.64 -5.26 6.40
C SER A 86 -2.44 -5.73 7.85
N LEU A 87 -1.71 -6.82 8.10
CA LEU A 87 -1.37 -7.25 9.46
C LEU A 87 -0.50 -6.22 10.19
N PHE A 88 0.50 -5.66 9.50
CA PHE A 88 1.32 -4.58 10.02
C PHE A 88 0.44 -3.38 10.40
N GLN A 89 -0.37 -2.86 9.47
CA GLN A 89 -1.25 -1.73 9.73
C GLN A 89 -2.26 -2.02 10.85
N TRP A 90 -2.86 -3.22 10.86
CA TRP A 90 -3.79 -3.66 11.89
C TRP A 90 -3.17 -3.62 13.29
N SER A 91 -1.89 -3.98 13.45
CA SER A 91 -1.19 -3.97 14.74
C SER A 91 -1.22 -2.58 15.42
N VAL A 92 -1.22 -1.51 14.62
CA VAL A 92 -1.33 -0.12 15.08
C VAL A 92 -2.79 0.30 15.23
N LEU A 93 -3.66 -0.07 14.28
CA LEU A 93 -5.06 0.38 14.25
C LEU A 93 -5.93 -0.29 15.33
N ARG A 94 -5.60 -1.52 15.75
CA ARG A 94 -6.47 -2.37 16.61
C ARG A 94 -6.92 -1.77 17.95
N ARG A 95 -6.21 -0.76 18.46
CA ARG A 95 -6.57 -0.06 19.72
C ARG A 95 -6.98 1.40 19.50
N ARG A 96 -7.05 1.86 18.25
CA ARG A 96 -7.17 3.29 17.90
C ARG A 96 -8.38 3.61 17.03
N VAL A 97 -8.89 2.64 16.26
CA VAL A 97 -10.05 2.82 15.37
C VAL A 97 -11.01 1.63 15.45
N PRO A 98 -12.33 1.84 15.22
CA PRO A 98 -13.28 0.76 15.00
C PRO A 98 -12.99 0.00 13.70
N ALA A 99 -13.28 -1.30 13.66
CA ALA A 99 -13.05 -2.17 12.50
C ALA A 99 -11.61 -2.06 11.90
N PRO A 100 -10.57 -2.25 12.73
CA PRO A 100 -9.18 -1.99 12.34
C PRO A 100 -8.69 -2.87 11.17
N ALA A 101 -9.19 -4.10 11.07
CA ALA A 101 -8.81 -5.03 10.00
C ALA A 101 -9.37 -4.57 8.64
N LEU A 102 -10.62 -4.10 8.62
CA LEU A 102 -11.24 -3.56 7.42
C LEU A 102 -10.46 -2.36 6.89
N TRP A 103 -10.12 -1.40 7.76
CA TRP A 103 -9.37 -0.22 7.36
C TRP A 103 -7.96 -0.54 6.87
N ALA A 104 -7.28 -1.50 7.50
CA ALA A 104 -5.98 -1.97 7.04
C ALA A 104 -6.06 -2.58 5.63
N VAL A 105 -7.08 -3.39 5.35
CA VAL A 105 -7.26 -3.98 4.01
C VAL A 105 -7.62 -2.93 2.98
N VAL A 106 -8.62 -2.08 3.26
CA VAL A 106 -9.04 -1.00 2.35
C VAL A 106 -7.87 -0.09 2.01
N ASN A 107 -7.05 0.26 3.00
CA ASN A 107 -5.91 1.12 2.80
C ASN A 107 -4.87 0.50 1.85
N VAL A 108 -4.54 -0.78 2.04
CA VAL A 108 -3.58 -1.50 1.19
C VAL A 108 -4.13 -1.66 -0.23
N VAL A 109 -5.41 -2.01 -0.37
CA VAL A 109 -6.06 -2.20 -1.68
C VAL A 109 -6.10 -0.89 -2.45
N LEU A 110 -6.57 0.20 -1.84
CA LEU A 110 -6.67 1.51 -2.52
C LEU A 110 -5.29 2.08 -2.87
N GLY A 111 -4.31 1.95 -1.98
CA GLY A 111 -2.94 2.36 -2.26
C GLY A 111 -2.34 1.57 -3.43
N SER A 112 -2.53 0.24 -3.45
CA SER A 112 -2.03 -0.62 -4.52
C SER A 112 -2.70 -0.31 -5.86
N ILE A 113 -4.03 -0.21 -5.92
CA ILE A 113 -4.77 0.15 -7.14
C ILE A 113 -4.28 1.48 -7.68
N THR A 114 -4.17 2.50 -6.81
CA THR A 114 -3.70 3.82 -7.24
C THR A 114 -2.30 3.74 -7.81
N TYR A 115 -1.39 3.02 -7.15
CA TYR A 115 -0.03 2.89 -7.62
C TYR A 115 0.05 2.19 -8.99
N PHE A 116 -0.74 1.14 -9.21
CA PHE A 116 -0.81 0.49 -10.52
C PHE A 116 -1.43 1.39 -11.60
N LEU A 117 -2.46 2.16 -11.28
CA LEU A 117 -3.00 3.16 -12.19
C LEU A 117 -1.97 4.23 -12.54
N LEU A 118 -1.16 4.63 -11.56
CA LEU A 118 -0.07 5.57 -11.76
C LEU A 118 1.00 4.98 -12.68
N LEU A 119 1.38 3.70 -12.52
CA LEU A 119 2.27 2.99 -13.43
C LEU A 119 1.75 2.93 -14.88
N SER A 120 0.43 2.98 -15.07
CA SER A 120 -0.20 3.00 -16.40
C SER A 120 -0.14 4.36 -17.11
N LEU A 121 0.30 5.42 -16.43
CA LEU A 121 0.52 6.73 -17.05
C LEU A 121 1.67 6.67 -18.07
N ASN A 122 1.66 7.62 -19.02
CA ASN A 122 2.61 7.69 -20.12
C ASN A 122 4.06 7.50 -19.63
N SER A 123 4.68 6.38 -20.02
CA SER A 123 5.97 5.96 -19.51
C SER A 123 7.11 6.84 -19.95
N ASP A 124 7.03 7.40 -21.15
CA ASP A 124 8.10 8.22 -21.69
C ASP A 124 8.20 9.57 -20.99
N LEU A 125 7.06 10.09 -20.52
CA LEU A 125 7.00 11.35 -19.79
C LEU A 125 7.29 11.17 -18.30
N VAL A 126 6.67 10.17 -17.66
CA VAL A 126 6.71 10.02 -16.21
C VAL A 126 7.90 9.20 -15.76
N TRP A 127 8.16 8.07 -16.43
CA TRP A 127 9.07 7.02 -15.95
C TRP A 127 10.51 7.14 -16.46
N ASN A 128 10.76 8.00 -17.45
CA ASN A 128 12.11 8.33 -17.91
C ASN A 128 12.81 9.43 -17.09
N SER A 129 12.07 10.20 -16.29
CA SER A 129 12.62 11.27 -15.45
C SER A 129 12.45 10.96 -13.96
N VAL A 130 13.58 10.85 -13.27
CA VAL A 130 13.64 10.62 -11.80
C VAL A 130 12.77 11.62 -11.05
N TRP A 131 12.91 12.91 -11.37
CA TRP A 131 12.21 13.99 -10.66
C TRP A 131 10.71 13.99 -10.94
N ILE A 132 10.29 13.69 -12.16
CA ILE A 132 8.86 13.63 -12.52
C ILE A 132 8.21 12.42 -11.83
N SER A 133 8.85 11.24 -11.90
CA SER A 133 8.38 10.03 -11.21
C SER A 133 8.18 10.25 -9.72
N ILE A 134 9.15 10.91 -9.06
CA ILE A 134 9.07 11.24 -7.63
C ILE A 134 7.89 12.18 -7.37
N LEU A 135 7.81 13.29 -8.11
CA LEU A 135 6.79 14.32 -7.89
C LEU A 135 5.37 13.79 -8.11
N VAL A 136 5.15 13.05 -9.19
CA VAL A 136 3.84 12.44 -9.51
C VAL A 136 3.46 11.42 -8.44
N SER A 137 4.40 10.59 -7.97
CA SER A 137 4.16 9.61 -6.91
C SER A 137 3.88 10.28 -5.56
N MET A 138 4.60 11.35 -5.23
CA MET A 138 4.35 12.14 -4.03
C MET A 138 2.93 12.73 -4.03
N LEU A 139 2.55 13.39 -5.13
CA LEU A 139 1.22 14.01 -5.27
C LEU A 139 0.10 12.97 -5.17
N ALA A 140 0.24 11.84 -5.86
CA ALA A 140 -0.74 10.76 -5.78
C ALA A 140 -0.88 10.21 -4.36
N GLY A 141 0.24 10.02 -3.65
CA GLY A 141 0.22 9.58 -2.27
C GLY A 141 -0.45 10.59 -1.34
N ILE A 142 -0.19 11.90 -1.51
CA ILE A 142 -0.87 12.97 -0.76
C ILE A 142 -2.38 12.92 -1.01
N ILE A 143 -2.82 12.80 -2.26
CA ILE A 143 -4.24 12.77 -2.62
C ILE A 143 -4.92 11.56 -1.99
N ILE A 144 -4.41 10.35 -2.23
CA ILE A 144 -5.02 9.13 -1.71
C ILE A 144 -4.94 9.05 -0.20
N GLY A 145 -3.81 9.42 0.40
CA GLY A 145 -3.66 9.49 1.85
C GLY A 145 -4.63 10.49 2.47
N GLY A 146 -4.86 11.61 1.78
CA GLY A 146 -5.86 12.61 2.13
C GLY A 146 -7.28 12.04 2.15
N LEU A 147 -7.69 11.41 1.04
CA LEU A 147 -9.02 10.82 0.87
C LEU A 147 -9.28 9.70 1.89
N THR A 148 -8.39 8.72 1.95
CA THR A 148 -8.50 7.56 2.85
C THR A 148 -8.45 7.98 4.32
N GLY A 149 -7.56 8.88 4.70
CA GLY A 149 -7.48 9.41 6.06
C GLY A 149 -8.76 10.14 6.48
N LYS A 150 -9.35 10.95 5.58
CA LYS A 150 -10.60 11.67 5.85
C LYS A 150 -11.79 10.73 5.96
N VAL A 151 -11.86 9.69 5.11
CA VAL A 151 -12.90 8.67 5.17
C VAL A 151 -12.84 7.93 6.52
N ILE A 152 -11.66 7.49 6.95
CA ILE A 152 -11.48 6.84 8.25
C ILE A 152 -11.94 7.78 9.38
N ASP A 153 -11.53 9.05 9.34
CA ASP A 153 -11.89 10.01 10.38
C ASP A 153 -13.41 10.24 10.49
N LEU A 154 -14.10 10.38 9.35
CA LEU A 154 -15.55 10.55 9.29
C LEU A 154 -16.30 9.32 9.83
N PHE A 155 -15.90 8.12 9.41
CA PHE A 155 -16.53 6.88 9.89
C PHE A 155 -16.35 6.69 11.40
N CYS A 156 -15.21 7.11 11.94
CA CYS A 156 -14.97 7.02 13.37
C CYS A 156 -15.76 8.06 14.18
N ASN A 157 -16.08 9.23 13.63
CA ASN A 157 -16.92 10.23 14.30
C ASN A 157 -18.38 9.77 14.41
N ARG A 158 -18.93 9.12 13.38
CA ARG A 158 -20.34 8.66 13.39
C ARG A 158 -20.65 7.63 14.48
N ARG A 159 -19.68 6.82 14.91
CA ARG A 159 -19.89 5.83 15.99
C ARG A 159 -19.84 6.39 17.41
N ILE A 160 -19.44 7.65 17.60
CA ILE A 160 -19.43 8.29 18.93
C ILE A 160 -20.79 8.96 19.21
N SER A 161 -21.59 9.21 18.16
CA SER A 161 -22.92 9.83 18.24
C SER A 161 -24.08 8.83 18.32
N ASP A 162 -23.80 7.52 18.27
CA ASP A 162 -24.76 6.42 18.44
C ASP A 162 -24.51 5.74 19.81
#